data_AF-A0A060C3S9-F1
#
_entry.id   AF-A0A060C3S9-F1
#
_cell.length_a   1.000
_cell.length_b   1.000
_cell.length_c   1.000
_cell.angle_alpha   90.00
_cell.angle_beta   90.00
_cell.angle_gamma   90.00
#
_symmetry.space_group_name_H-M   'P 1'
#
loop_
_entity.id
_entity.type
_entity.pdbx_description
1 polymer ?
#
loop_
_entity_poly.entity_id
_entity_poly.type
_entity_poly.pdbx_seq_one_letter_code
_entity_poly.pdbx_strand_id
1 'polypeptide(L)'
;PAAARAVQVFMPGKPQVWYLDLFAGRNDHDAVAAAGPGGHKEINRTNLTAAEVERGLATPVVRDQLDLLRFRARCPAFGFDADLTVEPATADRLVLTWRRAGWQARLECDLTAETFSATGVDPEGVETFRLVR
;
A
#
# COMPACT_ATOMS: atom_id res chain seq x y z
N PRO A 1 -7.47 1.71 4.99
CA PRO A 1 -6.67 2.10 3.79
C PRO A 1 -5.26 1.46 3.73
N ALA A 2 -4.49 1.51 4.82
CA ALA A 2 -3.11 1.02 4.83
C ALA A 2 -2.99 -0.49 4.58
N ALA A 3 -3.88 -1.32 5.15
CA ALA A 3 -3.94 -2.76 4.89
C ALA A 3 -4.19 -3.08 3.40
N ALA A 4 -5.13 -2.38 2.75
CA ALA A 4 -5.37 -2.54 1.31
C ALA A 4 -4.14 -2.17 0.46
N ARG A 5 -3.41 -1.11 0.83
CA ARG A 5 -2.14 -0.76 0.16
C ARG A 5 -1.08 -1.83 0.37
N ALA A 6 -0.95 -2.38 1.58
CA ALA A 6 0.00 -3.45 1.87
C ALA A 6 -0.28 -4.67 0.99
N VAL A 7 -1.53 -5.12 0.91
CA VAL A 7 -1.93 -6.20 -0.01
C VAL A 7 -1.55 -5.88 -1.45
N GLN A 8 -1.92 -4.70 -1.94
CA GLN A 8 -1.61 -4.29 -3.33
C GLN A 8 -0.09 -4.27 -3.61
N VAL A 9 0.72 -3.80 -2.66
CA VAL A 9 2.18 -3.73 -2.77
C VAL A 9 2.81 -5.12 -2.87
N PHE A 10 2.24 -6.11 -2.19
CA PHE A 10 2.73 -7.50 -2.19
C PHE A 10 2.15 -8.37 -3.31
N MET A 11 1.14 -7.89 -4.05
CA MET A 11 0.65 -8.60 -5.24
C MET A 11 1.69 -8.61 -6.37
N PRO A 12 1.74 -9.68 -7.19
CA PRO A 12 2.58 -9.72 -8.37
C PRO A 12 2.13 -8.65 -9.37
N GLY A 13 3.09 -7.87 -9.88
CA GLY A 13 2.85 -6.78 -10.81
C GLY A 13 3.50 -5.46 -10.38
N LYS A 14 3.33 -4.44 -11.22
CA LYS A 14 3.78 -3.08 -10.95
C LYS A 14 2.66 -2.30 -10.26
N PRO A 15 2.80 -1.92 -8.97
CA PRO A 15 1.75 -1.19 -8.27
C PRO A 15 1.58 0.20 -8.89
N GLN A 16 0.35 0.54 -9.25
CA GLN A 16 -0.06 1.89 -9.61
C GLN A 16 -0.86 2.49 -8.46
N VAL A 17 -0.59 3.76 -8.13
CA VAL A 17 -1.21 4.47 -7.01
C VAL A 17 -1.88 5.72 -7.54
N TRP A 18 -3.21 5.79 -7.37
CA TRP A 18 -3.96 7.00 -7.66
C TRP A 18 -3.58 8.11 -6.68
N TYR A 19 -3.36 9.33 -7.17
CA TYR A 19 -2.86 10.42 -6.32
C TYR A 19 -3.79 10.71 -5.14
N LEU A 20 -5.11 10.64 -5.36
CA LEU A 20 -6.07 10.94 -4.31
C LEU A 20 -6.08 9.85 -3.23
N ASP A 21 -5.88 8.58 -3.60
CA ASP A 21 -5.75 7.46 -2.66
C ASP A 21 -4.47 7.58 -1.82
N LEU A 22 -3.37 8.04 -2.42
CA LEU A 22 -2.12 8.27 -1.69
C LEU A 22 -2.34 9.24 -0.53
N PHE A 23 -3.15 10.28 -0.75
CA PHE A 23 -3.49 11.30 0.25
C PHE A 23 -4.74 10.98 1.08
N ALA A 24 -5.27 9.75 1.00
CA ALA A 24 -6.49 9.33 1.69
C ALA A 24 -7.67 10.30 1.46
N GLY A 25 -7.79 10.79 0.23
CA GLY A 25 -8.85 11.69 -0.18
C GLY A 25 -10.23 11.06 0.01
N ARG A 26 -11.22 11.94 0.14
CA ARG A 26 -12.63 11.56 0.37
C ARG A 26 -13.45 11.92 -0.85
N ASN A 27 -14.65 11.35 -0.91
CA ASN A 27 -15.62 11.71 -1.94
C ASN A 27 -15.91 13.22 -1.93
N ASP A 28 -15.82 13.82 -3.10
CA ASP A 28 -16.07 15.25 -3.31
C ASP A 28 -17.46 15.47 -3.91
N HIS A 29 -18.45 15.55 -3.03
CA HIS A 29 -19.85 15.72 -3.43
C HIS A 29 -20.12 17.11 -4.02
N ASP A 30 -19.38 18.13 -3.57
CA ASP A 30 -19.52 19.50 -4.06
C ASP A 30 -18.98 19.61 -5.49
N ALA A 31 -17.85 18.96 -5.80
CA ALA A 31 -17.34 18.88 -7.16
C ALA A 31 -18.31 18.15 -8.11
N VAL A 32 -18.96 17.08 -7.65
CA VAL A 32 -20.00 16.39 -8.43
C VAL A 32 -21.19 17.32 -8.71
N ALA A 33 -21.66 18.05 -7.69
CA ALA A 33 -22.78 18.98 -7.84
C ALA A 33 -22.45 20.13 -8.81
N ALA A 34 -21.22 20.65 -8.75
CA ALA A 34 -20.75 21.74 -9.61
C ALA A 34 -20.54 21.30 -11.08
N ALA A 35 -20.15 20.05 -11.32
CA ALA A 35 -19.84 19.54 -12.66
C ALA A 35 -21.07 19.25 -13.53
N GLY A 36 -22.27 19.19 -12.95
CA GLY A 36 -23.53 18.98 -13.68
C GLY A 36 -23.68 17.56 -14.27
N PRO A 37 -24.57 17.38 -15.26
CA PRO A 37 -24.87 16.07 -15.85
C PRO A 37 -23.62 15.39 -16.42
N GLY A 38 -23.32 14.18 -15.94
CA GLY A 38 -22.12 13.42 -16.34
C GLY A 38 -20.88 13.65 -15.47
N GLY A 39 -20.94 14.59 -14.51
CA GLY A 39 -19.84 14.94 -13.61
C GLY A 39 -19.54 13.97 -12.46
N HIS A 40 -20.19 12.81 -12.40
CA HIS A 40 -20.06 11.85 -11.29
C HIS A 40 -18.63 11.36 -11.03
N LYS A 41 -17.72 11.46 -12.01
CA LYS A 41 -16.29 11.10 -11.83
C LYS A 41 -15.51 12.12 -11.00
N GLU A 42 -16.01 13.35 -10.85
CA GLU A 42 -15.37 14.37 -10.03
C GLU A 42 -15.34 13.99 -8.54
N ILE A 43 -16.16 13.02 -8.13
CA ILE A 43 -16.16 12.44 -6.78
C ILE A 43 -14.77 11.96 -6.32
N ASN A 44 -13.89 11.57 -7.26
CA ASN A 44 -12.54 11.03 -6.98
C ASN A 44 -11.45 11.79 -7.76
N ARG A 45 -11.65 13.10 -8.00
CA ARG A 45 -10.74 13.97 -8.76
C ARG A 45 -10.48 15.33 -8.09
N THR A 46 -10.64 15.43 -6.77
CA THR A 46 -10.32 16.64 -6.01
C THR A 46 -8.90 17.10 -6.32
N ASN A 47 -8.74 18.36 -6.76
CA ASN A 47 -7.44 18.97 -6.93
C ASN A 47 -6.84 19.27 -5.57
N LEU A 48 -5.58 18.88 -5.35
CA LEU A 48 -4.87 19.14 -4.10
C LEU A 48 -3.93 20.33 -4.28
N THR A 49 -4.03 21.30 -3.39
CA THR A 49 -3.09 22.41 -3.27
C THR A 49 -1.78 21.94 -2.63
N ALA A 50 -0.69 22.70 -2.82
CA ALA A 50 0.60 22.40 -2.19
C ALA A 50 0.49 22.32 -0.66
N ALA A 51 -0.28 23.21 -0.04
CA ALA A 51 -0.48 23.21 1.41
C ALA A 51 -1.26 21.97 1.90
N GLU A 52 -2.21 21.45 1.11
CA GLU A 52 -2.91 20.19 1.43
C GLU A 52 -1.98 19.00 1.29
N VAL A 53 -1.13 18.98 0.27
CA VAL A 53 -0.10 17.95 0.11
C VAL A 53 0.86 17.97 1.31
N GLU A 54 1.38 19.13 1.71
CA GLU A 54 2.27 19.26 2.86
C GLU A 54 1.63 18.74 4.15
N ARG A 55 0.37 19.11 4.41
CA ARG A 55 -0.38 18.58 5.57
C ARG A 55 -0.60 17.07 5.45
N GLY A 56 -0.96 16.59 4.27
CA GLY A 56 -1.20 15.18 3.98
C GLY A 56 0.04 14.32 4.25
N LEU A 57 1.21 14.78 3.83
CA LEU A 57 2.51 14.13 4.05
C LEU A 57 2.84 13.91 5.54
N ALA A 58 2.27 14.72 6.43
CA ALA A 58 2.46 14.56 7.87
C ALA A 58 1.53 13.49 8.49
N THR A 59 0.45 13.10 7.81
CA THR A 59 -0.53 12.15 8.36
C THR A 59 0.03 10.72 8.44
N PRO A 60 -0.30 9.95 9.49
CA PRO A 60 0.21 8.58 9.65
C PRO A 60 -0.10 7.68 8.44
N VAL A 61 -1.34 7.73 7.93
CA VAL A 61 -1.77 6.89 6.80
C VAL A 61 -0.98 7.17 5.52
N VAL A 62 -0.64 8.42 5.22
CA VAL A 62 0.16 8.77 4.03
C VAL A 62 1.60 8.33 4.21
N ARG A 63 2.17 8.52 5.42
CA ARG A 63 3.53 8.07 5.74
C ARG A 63 3.68 6.57 5.61
N ASP A 64 2.72 5.81 6.14
CA ASP A 64 2.69 4.34 6.05
C ASP A 64 2.63 3.87 4.59
N GLN A 65 1.79 4.50 3.77
CA GLN A 65 1.71 4.19 2.34
C GLN A 65 3.05 4.49 1.63
N LEU A 66 3.68 5.63 1.92
CA LEU A 66 4.97 5.98 1.33
C LEU A 66 6.08 5.03 1.77
N ASP A 67 6.08 4.58 3.02
CA ASP A 67 7.08 3.64 3.53
C ASP A 67 6.92 2.25 2.89
N LEU A 68 5.69 1.76 2.72
CA LEU A 68 5.41 0.54 1.94
C LEU A 68 5.87 0.67 0.49
N LEU A 69 5.62 1.81 -0.17
CA LEU A 69 6.03 2.03 -1.56
C LEU A 69 7.56 2.12 -1.70
N ARG A 70 8.24 2.79 -0.77
CA ARG A 70 9.72 2.82 -0.71
C ARG A 70 10.29 1.43 -0.48
N PHE A 71 9.70 0.66 0.43
CA PHE A 71 10.08 -0.73 0.68
C PHE A 71 9.92 -1.56 -0.59
N ARG A 72 8.76 -1.51 -1.26
CA ARG A 72 8.48 -2.23 -2.50
C ARG A 72 9.43 -1.91 -3.64
N ALA A 73 9.87 -0.66 -3.71
CA ALA A 73 10.78 -0.17 -4.74
C ALA A 73 12.25 -0.55 -4.49
N ARG A 74 12.64 -0.77 -3.23
CA ARG A 74 14.05 -0.95 -2.83
C ARG A 74 14.40 -2.37 -2.39
N CYS A 75 13.47 -3.12 -1.84
CA CYS A 75 13.74 -4.46 -1.32
C CYS A 75 14.02 -5.46 -2.47
N PRO A 76 15.20 -6.09 -2.52
CA PRO A 76 15.57 -7.02 -3.59
C PRO A 76 14.76 -8.32 -3.64
N ALA A 77 13.98 -8.61 -2.58
CA ALA A 77 13.06 -9.76 -2.53
C ALA A 77 11.97 -9.67 -3.59
N PHE A 78 11.60 -8.45 -4.03
CA PHE A 78 10.67 -8.27 -5.13
C PHE A 78 11.42 -8.24 -6.47
N GLY A 79 11.02 -9.08 -7.42
CA GLY A 79 11.64 -9.18 -8.73
C GLY A 79 10.74 -9.92 -9.72
N PHE A 80 11.06 -9.83 -11.02
CA PHE A 80 10.33 -10.59 -12.06
C PHE A 80 10.63 -12.09 -11.97
N ASP A 81 11.83 -12.42 -11.50
CA ASP A 81 12.41 -13.75 -11.25
C ASP A 81 12.30 -14.18 -9.79
N ALA A 82 11.53 -13.47 -8.97
CA ALA A 82 11.36 -13.78 -7.55
C ALA A 82 10.22 -14.78 -7.32
N ASP A 83 10.35 -15.59 -6.28
CA ASP A 83 9.32 -16.54 -5.87
C ASP A 83 8.33 -15.86 -4.92
N LEU A 84 7.04 -15.89 -5.27
CA LEU A 84 5.95 -15.52 -4.37
C LEU A 84 5.23 -16.78 -3.89
N THR A 85 5.16 -16.95 -2.57
CA THR A 85 4.32 -17.96 -1.92
C THR A 85 3.12 -17.31 -1.26
N VAL A 86 1.93 -17.87 -1.48
CA VAL A 86 0.74 -17.61 -0.68
C VAL A 86 0.66 -18.74 0.34
N GLU A 87 0.84 -18.44 1.62
CA GLU A 87 0.88 -19.47 2.66
C GLU A 87 -0.55 -19.89 3.05
N PRO A 88 -0.79 -21.19 3.35
CA PRO A 88 -2.07 -21.64 3.88
C PRO A 88 -2.42 -20.90 5.18
N ALA A 89 -3.62 -20.33 5.24
CA ALA A 89 -4.11 -19.60 6.40
C ALA A 89 -5.65 -19.76 6.53
N THR A 90 -6.22 -19.27 7.63
CA THR A 90 -7.68 -19.19 7.79
C THR A 90 -8.29 -18.17 6.81
N ALA A 91 -9.60 -18.26 6.56
CA ALA A 91 -10.27 -17.44 5.54
C ALA A 91 -10.19 -15.92 5.79
N ASP A 92 -9.94 -15.51 7.03
CA ASP A 92 -9.76 -14.13 7.48
C ASP A 92 -8.30 -13.67 7.50
N ARG A 93 -7.37 -14.49 7.00
CA ARG A 93 -5.93 -14.21 7.00
C ARG A 93 -5.37 -14.28 5.60
N LEU A 94 -4.44 -13.38 5.31
CA LEU A 94 -3.65 -13.42 4.09
C LEU A 94 -2.17 -13.34 4.46
N VAL A 95 -1.40 -14.33 4.04
CA VAL A 95 0.04 -14.41 4.27
C VAL A 95 0.76 -14.57 2.94
N LEU A 96 1.62 -13.61 2.62
CA LEU A 96 2.36 -13.55 1.36
C LEU A 96 3.85 -13.43 1.65
N THR A 97 4.66 -14.25 1.00
CA THR A 97 6.11 -14.17 1.14
C THR A 97 6.80 -14.17 -0.22
N TRP A 98 7.52 -13.09 -0.49
CA TRP A 98 8.45 -12.96 -1.62
C TRP A 98 9.85 -13.40 -1.21
N ARG A 99 10.55 -14.12 -2.08
CA ARG A 99 11.95 -14.52 -1.89
C ARG A 99 12.76 -14.35 -3.17
N ARG A 100 13.98 -13.82 -3.03
CA ARG A 100 14.95 -13.72 -4.13
C ARG A 100 16.37 -13.58 -3.59
N ALA A 101 17.27 -14.46 -4.02
CA ALA A 101 18.69 -14.41 -3.66
C ALA A 101 18.96 -14.20 -2.16
N GLY A 102 18.26 -14.94 -1.30
CA GLY A 102 18.36 -14.84 0.16
C GLY A 102 17.54 -13.72 0.80
N TRP A 103 17.13 -12.70 0.04
CA TRP A 103 16.23 -11.67 0.54
C TRP A 103 14.80 -12.19 0.68
N GLN A 104 14.11 -11.73 1.71
CA GLN A 104 12.70 -12.06 1.96
C GLN A 104 11.89 -10.79 2.24
N ALA A 105 10.68 -10.72 1.70
CA ALA A 105 9.65 -9.77 2.10
C ALA A 105 8.37 -10.52 2.45
N ARG A 106 7.83 -10.29 3.65
CA ARG A 106 6.64 -11.01 4.13
C ARG A 106 5.54 -10.05 4.57
N LEU A 107 4.30 -10.39 4.23
CA LEU A 107 3.08 -9.70 4.65
C LEU A 107 2.18 -10.69 5.38
N GLU A 108 1.64 -10.25 6.51
CA GLU A 108 0.52 -10.89 7.20
C GLU A 108 -0.59 -9.88 7.36
N CYS A 109 -1.81 -10.23 6.96
CA CYS A 109 -3.00 -9.40 7.13
C CYS A 109 -4.08 -10.14 7.92
N ASP A 110 -4.70 -9.43 8.86
CA ASP A 110 -6.00 -9.75 9.43
C ASP A 110 -7.06 -9.01 8.62
N LEU A 111 -7.88 -9.75 7.88
CA LEU A 111 -8.93 -9.16 7.05
C LEU A 111 -10.14 -8.75 7.89
N THR A 112 -10.34 -9.35 9.06
CA THR A 112 -11.44 -9.01 9.97
C THR A 112 -11.12 -7.77 10.80
N ALA A 113 -9.91 -7.71 11.37
CA ALA A 113 -9.45 -6.57 12.16
C ALA A 113 -8.88 -5.43 11.31
N GLU A 114 -8.71 -5.64 10.00
CA GLU A 114 -8.08 -4.71 9.06
C GLU A 114 -6.64 -4.32 9.45
N THR A 115 -5.92 -5.22 10.12
CA THR A 115 -4.53 -5.02 10.58
C THR A 115 -3.53 -5.75 9.68
N PHE A 116 -2.26 -5.34 9.71
CA PHE A 116 -1.20 -6.02 8.98
C PHE A 116 0.19 -5.88 9.62
N SER A 117 1.08 -6.81 9.28
CA SER A 117 2.51 -6.76 9.54
C SER A 117 3.27 -7.02 8.24
N ALA A 118 4.08 -6.05 7.82
CA ALA A 118 4.98 -6.18 6.67
C ALA A 118 6.43 -6.14 7.15
N THR A 119 7.23 -7.12 6.76
CA THR A 119 8.64 -7.23 7.13
C THR A 119 9.54 -7.51 5.92
N GLY A 120 10.80 -7.08 6.02
CA GLY A 120 11.85 -7.35 5.06
C GLY A 120 13.10 -7.87 5.78
N VAL A 121 13.75 -8.88 5.21
CA VAL A 121 14.94 -9.54 5.77
C VAL A 121 15.98 -9.69 4.66
N ASP A 122 17.25 -9.41 5.00
CA ASP A 122 18.39 -9.60 4.10
C ASP A 122 18.94 -11.05 4.13
N PRO A 123 19.91 -11.40 3.27
CA PRO A 123 20.46 -12.76 3.20
C PRO A 123 21.11 -13.24 4.50
N GLU A 124 21.58 -12.31 5.35
CA GLU A 124 22.17 -12.59 6.66
C GLU A 124 21.10 -12.80 7.76
N GLY A 125 19.83 -12.63 7.44
CA GLY A 125 18.73 -12.78 8.39
C GLY A 125 18.44 -11.52 9.21
N VAL A 126 19.03 -10.37 8.85
CA VAL A 126 18.82 -9.10 9.54
C VAL A 126 17.56 -8.43 9.01
N GLU A 127 16.72 -7.93 9.93
CA GLU A 127 15.54 -7.16 9.57
C GLU A 127 15.93 -5.81 8.95
N THR A 128 15.47 -5.58 7.72
CA THR A 128 15.73 -4.34 6.96
C THR A 128 14.50 -3.46 6.84
N PHE A 129 13.31 -3.99 7.15
CA PHE A 129 12.06 -3.25 7.14
C PHE A 129 11.04 -3.89 8.10
N ARG A 130 10.28 -3.04 8.80
CA ARG A 130 9.11 -3.45 9.58
C ARG A 130 8.08 -2.34 9.61
N LEU A 131 6.84 -2.70 9.31
CA LEU A 131 5.67 -1.85 9.50
C LEU A 131 4.51 -2.71 10.03
N VAL A 132 3.96 -2.32 11.18
CA VAL A 132 2.84 -3.01 11.82
C VAL A 132 1.72 -2.00 12.09
N ARG A 133 0.50 -2.32 11.69
CA ARG A 133 -0.69 -1.49 11.90
C ARG A 133 -1.89 -2.34 12.26
#